data_AF-K6TZW7-F1
#
_entry.id   AF-K6TZW7-F1
#
_cell.length_a   1.000
_cell.length_b   1.000
_cell.length_c   1.000
_cell.angle_alpha   90.00
_cell.angle_beta   90.00
_cell.angle_gamma   90.00
#
_symmetry.space_group_name_H-M   'P 1'
#
loop_
_entity.id
_entity.type
_entity.pdbx_description
1 polymer ?
#
loop_
_entity_poly.entity_id
_entity_poly.type
_entity_poly.pdbx_seq_one_letter_code
_entity_poly.pdbx_strand_id
1 'polypeptide(L)'
;MAKFELPTVTEDIVEKEKKARAKLGKVIEKIPKLEEEIEKNQRDFAVLSPEYEHGVSIAEVLDDMESKATVKRLKDKIFELKKTIETSSVKLAKLKEDKEKLTREAQKLQREGDKELFLSLNSLLWSYRAASVEEDKDYSEEIRSIKQALFHNHFTIGPRGEHRSNVKMILKYIDQGKKFAKA
;
A
#
# COMPACT_ATOMS: atom_id res chain seq x y z
N MET A 1 38.19 14.95 -13.37
CA MET A 1 37.61 14.49 -12.09
C MET A 1 36.20 14.02 -12.39
N ALA A 2 35.84 12.79 -11.97
CA ALA A 2 34.45 12.35 -12.06
C ALA A 2 33.59 13.26 -11.17
N LYS A 3 32.40 13.61 -11.64
CA LYS A 3 31.47 14.46 -10.89
C LYS A 3 30.97 13.66 -9.69
N PHE A 4 31.04 14.24 -8.49
CA PHE A 4 30.47 13.62 -7.28
C PHE A 4 28.95 13.50 -7.45
N GLU A 5 28.43 12.29 -7.33
CA GLU A 5 27.00 11.99 -7.39
C GLU A 5 26.63 11.09 -6.21
N LEU A 6 25.54 11.44 -5.52
CA LEU A 6 25.05 10.63 -4.42
C LEU A 6 24.42 9.34 -4.96
N PRO A 7 24.65 8.19 -4.29
CA PRO A 7 23.95 6.97 -4.62
C PRO A 7 22.43 7.17 -4.56
N THR A 8 21.73 6.55 -5.48
CA THR A 8 20.27 6.45 -5.49
C THR A 8 19.86 4.99 -5.31
N VAL A 9 18.59 4.76 -4.98
CA VAL A 9 17.99 3.42 -5.06
C VAL A 9 18.06 2.93 -6.50
N THR A 10 18.27 1.63 -6.70
CA THR A 10 18.28 1.04 -8.05
C THR A 10 16.97 1.29 -8.80
N GLU A 11 17.09 1.55 -10.11
CA GLU A 11 15.93 1.75 -10.98
C GLU A 11 14.94 0.58 -10.91
N ASP A 12 15.46 -0.63 -10.74
CA ASP A 12 14.69 -1.86 -10.62
C ASP A 12 13.73 -1.85 -9.41
N ILE A 13 14.20 -1.42 -8.24
CA ILE A 13 13.38 -1.31 -7.03
C ILE A 13 12.37 -0.17 -7.19
N VAL A 14 12.83 0.98 -7.71
CA VAL A 14 11.97 2.15 -7.96
C VAL A 14 10.82 1.80 -8.91
N GLU A 15 11.11 1.08 -9.99
CA GLU A 15 10.10 0.71 -10.98
C GLU A 15 9.10 -0.32 -10.41
N LYS A 16 9.58 -1.31 -9.65
CA LYS A 16 8.72 -2.29 -8.96
C LYS A 16 7.82 -1.62 -7.94
N GLU A 17 8.35 -0.71 -7.13
CA GLU A 17 7.58 0.03 -6.12
C GLU A 17 6.51 0.90 -6.79
N LYS A 18 6.87 1.63 -7.86
CA LYS A 18 5.94 2.44 -8.65
C LYS A 18 4.81 1.59 -9.24
N LYS A 19 5.14 0.44 -9.82
CA LYS A 19 4.15 -0.52 -10.36
C LYS A 19 3.21 -1.05 -9.27
N ALA A 20 3.75 -1.42 -8.10
CA ALA A 20 2.96 -1.89 -6.97
C ALA A 20 2.00 -0.81 -6.44
N ARG A 21 2.49 0.43 -6.25
CA ARG A 21 1.68 1.58 -5.82
C ARG A 21 0.60 1.94 -6.83
N ALA A 22 0.90 1.88 -8.13
CA ALA A 22 -0.09 2.14 -9.17
C ALA A 22 -1.21 1.08 -9.17
N LYS A 23 -0.88 -0.20 -8.98
CA LYS A 23 -1.89 -1.27 -8.81
C LYS A 23 -2.72 -1.05 -7.54
N LEU A 24 -2.08 -0.70 -6.43
CA LEU A 24 -2.75 -0.41 -5.17
C LEU A 24 -3.75 0.75 -5.31
N GLY A 25 -3.36 1.84 -5.99
CA GLY A 25 -4.26 2.98 -6.28
C GLY A 25 -5.52 2.54 -7.01
N LYS A 26 -5.38 1.73 -8.08
CA LYS A 26 -6.53 1.18 -8.83
C LYS A 26 -7.46 0.32 -7.97
N VAL A 27 -6.92 -0.45 -7.02
CA VAL A 27 -7.73 -1.28 -6.10
C VAL A 27 -8.45 -0.39 -5.09
N ILE A 28 -7.74 0.59 -4.52
CA ILE A 28 -8.30 1.54 -3.54
C ILE A 28 -9.45 2.34 -4.16
N GLU A 29 -9.36 2.75 -5.43
CA GLU A 29 -10.43 3.47 -6.13
C GLU A 29 -11.68 2.62 -6.40
N LYS A 30 -11.53 1.30 -6.54
CA LYS A 30 -12.64 0.38 -6.86
C LYS A 30 -13.44 -0.04 -5.63
N ILE A 31 -12.77 -0.17 -4.47
CA ILE A 31 -13.40 -0.58 -3.20
C ILE A 31 -14.61 0.30 -2.84
N PRO A 32 -14.52 1.64 -2.76
CA PRO A 32 -15.65 2.46 -2.31
C PRO A 32 -16.82 2.42 -3.30
N LYS A 33 -16.55 2.36 -4.60
CA LYS A 33 -17.60 2.24 -5.63
C LYS A 33 -18.40 0.94 -5.48
N LEU A 34 -17.70 -0.16 -5.18
CA LEU A 34 -18.34 -1.46 -4.97
C LEU A 34 -19.06 -1.53 -3.62
N GLU A 35 -18.52 -0.88 -2.58
CA GLU A 35 -19.19 -0.74 -1.27
C GLU A 35 -20.51 0.05 -1.41
N GLU A 36 -20.49 1.17 -2.14
CA GLU A 36 -21.68 1.97 -2.42
C GLU A 36 -22.73 1.19 -3.22
N GLU A 37 -22.31 0.42 -4.23
CA GLU A 37 -23.21 -0.43 -5.01
C GLU A 37 -23.86 -1.52 -4.15
N ILE A 38 -23.09 -2.18 -3.27
CA ILE A 38 -23.61 -3.19 -2.34
C ILE A 38 -24.62 -2.54 -1.38
N GLU A 39 -24.28 -1.38 -0.81
CA GLU A 39 -25.15 -0.68 0.13
C GLU A 39 -26.47 -0.26 -0.54
N LYS A 40 -26.40 0.28 -1.76
CA LYS A 40 -27.59 0.60 -2.55
C LYS A 40 -28.46 -0.63 -2.78
N ASN A 41 -27.88 -1.74 -3.24
CA ASN A 41 -28.64 -2.97 -3.49
C ASN A 41 -29.23 -3.55 -2.20
N GLN A 42 -28.55 -3.42 -1.07
CA GLN A 42 -29.06 -3.81 0.25
C GLN A 42 -30.25 -2.94 0.68
N ARG A 43 -30.20 -1.63 0.42
CA ARG A 43 -31.35 -0.73 0.67
C ARG A 43 -32.53 -1.09 -0.23
N ASP A 44 -32.30 -1.30 -1.52
CA ASP A 44 -33.34 -1.72 -2.47
C ASP A 44 -33.97 -3.06 -2.04
N PHE A 45 -33.14 -4.00 -1.58
CA PHE A 45 -33.60 -5.27 -1.02
C PHE A 45 -34.47 -5.09 0.23
N ALA A 46 -34.06 -4.21 1.15
CA ALA A 46 -34.79 -3.93 2.39
C ALA A 46 -36.15 -3.26 2.15
N VAL A 47 -36.31 -2.52 1.05
CA VAL A 47 -37.59 -1.94 0.61
C VAL A 47 -38.46 -2.98 -0.11
N LEU A 48 -37.88 -3.74 -1.03
CA LEU A 48 -38.64 -4.68 -1.87
C LEU A 48 -39.09 -5.94 -1.11
N SER A 49 -38.35 -6.38 -0.08
CA SER A 49 -38.71 -7.61 0.66
C SER A 49 -40.05 -7.47 1.41
N PRO A 50 -40.31 -6.40 2.18
CA PRO A 50 -41.63 -6.16 2.77
C PRO A 50 -42.73 -5.94 1.72
N GLU A 51 -42.45 -5.25 0.61
CA GLU A 51 -43.42 -5.06 -0.47
C GLU A 51 -43.83 -6.40 -1.11
N TYR A 52 -42.88 -7.32 -1.29
CA TYR A 52 -43.16 -8.67 -1.75
C TYR A 52 -44.03 -9.44 -0.76
N GLU A 53 -43.71 -9.41 0.54
CA GLU A 53 -44.52 -10.08 1.58
C GLU A 53 -45.95 -9.54 1.61
N HIS A 54 -46.11 -8.23 1.56
CA HIS A 54 -47.43 -7.60 1.50
C HIS A 54 -48.18 -7.96 0.21
N GLY A 55 -47.48 -7.95 -0.93
CA GLY A 55 -48.04 -8.36 -2.22
C GLY A 55 -48.49 -9.82 -2.24
N VAL A 56 -47.76 -10.73 -1.58
CA VAL A 56 -48.17 -12.13 -1.40
C VAL A 56 -49.50 -12.19 -0.65
N SER A 57 -49.62 -11.49 0.49
CA SER A 57 -50.86 -11.46 1.26
C SER A 57 -52.04 -10.89 0.46
N ILE A 58 -51.82 -9.85 -0.33
CA ILE A 58 -52.87 -9.28 -1.21
C ILE A 58 -53.27 -10.28 -2.30
N ALA A 59 -52.29 -10.92 -2.95
CA ALA A 59 -52.56 -11.88 -4.02
C ALA A 59 -53.31 -13.13 -3.53
N GLU A 60 -53.08 -13.54 -2.28
CA GLU A 60 -53.84 -14.62 -1.63
C GLU A 60 -55.29 -14.22 -1.34
N VAL A 61 -55.56 -12.96 -1.00
CA VAL A 61 -56.91 -12.46 -0.71
C VAL A 61 -57.71 -12.16 -1.97
N LEU A 62 -57.08 -11.53 -2.98
CA LEU A 62 -57.75 -11.12 -4.21
C LEU A 62 -57.86 -12.27 -5.25
N ASP A 63 -56.96 -13.26 -5.17
CA ASP A 63 -56.84 -14.42 -6.07
C ASP A 63 -56.72 -14.08 -7.57
N ASP A 64 -56.47 -12.82 -7.92
CA ASP A 64 -56.44 -12.33 -9.30
C ASP A 64 -55.07 -12.53 -9.97
N MET A 65 -55.07 -12.57 -11.31
CA MET A 65 -53.86 -12.81 -12.10
C MET A 65 -52.86 -11.64 -12.07
N GLU A 66 -53.32 -10.40 -11.87
CA GLU A 66 -52.48 -9.21 -11.89
C GLU A 66 -51.64 -9.10 -10.60
N SER A 67 -52.25 -9.36 -9.46
CA SER A 67 -51.58 -9.46 -8.16
C SER A 67 -50.54 -10.58 -8.16
N LYS A 68 -50.88 -11.77 -8.67
CA LYS A 68 -49.94 -12.91 -8.81
C LYS A 68 -48.76 -12.59 -9.74
N ALA A 69 -49.01 -11.88 -10.85
CA ALA A 69 -47.95 -11.46 -11.77
C ALA A 69 -46.99 -10.45 -11.11
N THR A 70 -47.51 -9.52 -10.32
CA THR A 70 -46.71 -8.52 -9.58
C THR A 70 -45.83 -9.17 -8.53
N VAL A 71 -46.38 -10.10 -7.74
CA VAL A 71 -45.63 -10.91 -6.76
C VAL A 71 -44.48 -11.68 -7.42
N LYS A 72 -44.73 -12.30 -8.59
CA LYS A 72 -43.68 -13.01 -9.34
C LYS A 72 -42.55 -12.06 -9.77
N ARG A 73 -42.88 -10.87 -10.29
CA ARG A 73 -41.87 -9.87 -10.69
C ARG A 73 -41.04 -9.38 -9.49
N LEU A 74 -41.68 -9.14 -8.34
CA LEU A 74 -40.99 -8.76 -7.11
C LEU A 74 -40.06 -9.87 -6.63
N LYS A 75 -40.52 -11.13 -6.65
CA LYS A 75 -39.70 -12.31 -6.31
C LYS A 75 -38.45 -12.41 -7.17
N ASP A 76 -38.60 -12.28 -8.49
CA ASP A 76 -37.49 -12.37 -9.43
C ASP A 76 -36.48 -11.23 -9.19
N LYS A 77 -36.97 -10.02 -8.94
CA LYS A 77 -36.13 -8.85 -8.62
C LYS A 77 -35.37 -9.01 -7.30
N ILE A 78 -36.02 -9.53 -6.26
CA ILE A 78 -35.41 -9.85 -4.97
C ILE A 78 -34.32 -10.92 -5.14
N PHE A 79 -34.58 -11.95 -5.94
CA PHE A 79 -33.61 -13.00 -6.22
C PHE A 79 -32.37 -12.46 -6.92
N GLU A 80 -32.54 -11.66 -7.98
CA GLU A 80 -31.41 -11.04 -8.68
C GLU A 80 -30.63 -10.04 -7.81
N LEU A 81 -31.31 -9.29 -6.94
CA LEU A 81 -30.65 -8.41 -5.98
C LEU A 81 -29.80 -9.20 -4.97
N LYS A 82 -30.34 -10.29 -4.39
CA LYS A 82 -29.56 -11.16 -3.48
C LYS A 82 -28.29 -11.69 -4.15
N LYS A 83 -28.43 -12.19 -5.39
CA LYS A 83 -27.31 -12.71 -6.18
C LYS A 83 -26.28 -11.62 -6.49
N THR A 84 -26.74 -10.42 -6.85
CA THR A 84 -25.85 -9.28 -7.10
C THR A 84 -25.09 -8.88 -5.83
N ILE A 85 -25.78 -8.78 -4.68
CA ILE A 85 -25.14 -8.47 -3.39
C ILE A 85 -24.10 -9.51 -3.03
N GLU A 86 -24.41 -10.80 -3.16
CA GLU A 86 -23.49 -11.89 -2.84
C GLU A 86 -22.24 -11.84 -3.73
N THR A 87 -22.43 -11.75 -5.06
CA THR A 87 -21.31 -11.71 -6.01
C THR A 87 -20.43 -10.47 -5.83
N SER A 88 -21.04 -9.30 -5.60
CA SER A 88 -20.30 -8.06 -5.33
C SER A 88 -19.58 -8.11 -3.97
N SER A 89 -20.17 -8.73 -2.95
CA SER A 89 -19.52 -8.92 -1.65
C SER A 89 -18.28 -9.81 -1.73
N VAL A 90 -18.36 -10.91 -2.51
CA VAL A 90 -17.19 -11.77 -2.78
C VAL A 90 -16.09 -11.00 -3.51
N LYS A 91 -16.46 -10.21 -4.53
CA LYS A 91 -15.50 -9.34 -5.25
C LYS A 91 -14.86 -8.32 -4.31
N LEU A 92 -15.63 -7.72 -3.40
CA LEU A 92 -15.14 -6.74 -2.43
C LEU A 92 -14.14 -7.39 -1.47
N ALA A 93 -14.44 -8.58 -0.95
CA ALA A 93 -13.52 -9.32 -0.08
C ALA A 93 -12.18 -9.58 -0.78
N LYS A 94 -12.22 -10.02 -2.04
CA LYS A 94 -11.02 -10.23 -2.86
C LYS A 94 -10.24 -8.93 -3.08
N LEU A 95 -10.92 -7.82 -3.37
CA LEU A 95 -10.25 -6.52 -3.52
C LEU A 95 -9.60 -6.04 -2.21
N LYS A 96 -10.22 -6.31 -1.06
CA LYS A 96 -9.63 -6.01 0.26
C LYS A 96 -8.37 -6.85 0.51
N GLU A 97 -8.41 -8.14 0.20
CA GLU A 97 -7.23 -9.02 0.26
C GLU A 97 -6.10 -8.53 -0.67
N ASP A 98 -6.44 -8.22 -1.93
CA ASP A 98 -5.48 -7.70 -2.91
C ASP A 98 -4.87 -6.36 -2.45
N LYS A 99 -5.68 -5.48 -1.84
CA LYS A 99 -5.21 -4.22 -1.24
C LYS A 99 -4.18 -4.50 -0.15
N GLU A 100 -4.44 -5.42 0.77
CA GLU A 100 -3.49 -5.76 1.84
C GLU A 100 -2.20 -6.34 1.26
N LYS A 101 -2.30 -7.26 0.31
CA LYS A 101 -1.15 -7.89 -0.33
C LYS A 101 -0.27 -6.86 -1.05
N LEU A 102 -0.87 -5.99 -1.86
CA LEU A 102 -0.16 -4.92 -2.56
C LEU A 102 0.43 -3.88 -1.61
N THR A 103 -0.25 -3.59 -0.50
CA THR A 103 0.28 -2.70 0.55
C THR A 103 1.54 -3.29 1.18
N ARG A 104 1.51 -4.58 1.53
CA ARG A 104 2.69 -5.28 2.07
C ARG A 104 3.83 -5.35 1.06
N GLU A 105 3.54 -5.60 -0.21
CA GLU A 105 4.53 -5.62 -1.29
C GLU A 105 5.19 -4.25 -1.48
N ALA A 106 4.41 -3.18 -1.57
CA ALA A 106 4.93 -1.81 -1.68
C ALA A 106 5.80 -1.44 -0.47
N GLN A 107 5.38 -1.77 0.75
CA GLN A 107 6.17 -1.55 1.96
C GLN A 107 7.47 -2.36 1.96
N LYS A 108 7.44 -3.60 1.48
CA LYS A 108 8.64 -4.43 1.38
C LYS A 108 9.66 -3.82 0.41
N LEU A 109 9.22 -3.39 -0.77
CA LEU A 109 10.09 -2.76 -1.77
C LEU A 109 10.65 -1.43 -1.27
N GLN A 110 9.84 -0.62 -0.59
CA GLN A 110 10.32 0.62 0.03
C GLN A 110 11.42 0.34 1.07
N ARG A 111 11.24 -0.65 1.95
CA ARG A 111 12.27 -1.05 2.94
C ARG A 111 13.54 -1.57 2.29
N GLU A 112 13.40 -2.30 1.17
CA GLU A 112 14.54 -2.81 0.40
C GLU A 112 15.34 -1.67 -0.21
N GLY A 113 14.66 -0.69 -0.83
CA GLY A 113 15.28 0.52 -1.36
C GLY A 113 15.95 1.36 -0.26
N ASP A 114 15.26 1.57 0.86
CA ASP A 114 15.83 2.29 2.02
C ASP A 114 17.11 1.61 2.53
N LYS A 115 17.10 0.27 2.62
CA LYS A 115 18.27 -0.51 3.06
C LYS A 115 19.41 -0.41 2.05
N GLU A 116 19.12 -0.52 0.76
CA GLU A 116 20.11 -0.37 -0.31
C GLU A 116 20.76 1.01 -0.24
N LEU A 117 19.95 2.08 -0.25
CA LEU A 117 20.44 3.46 -0.21
C LEU A 117 21.28 3.71 1.05
N PHE A 118 20.83 3.23 2.21
CA PHE A 118 21.59 3.35 3.46
C PHE A 118 22.96 2.68 3.37
N LEU A 119 23.04 1.46 2.85
CA LEU A 119 24.30 0.72 2.72
C LEU A 119 25.25 1.40 1.73
N SER A 120 24.73 1.88 0.60
CA SER A 120 25.51 2.59 -0.41
C SER A 120 26.07 3.90 0.12
N LEU A 121 25.25 4.73 0.77
CA LEU A 121 25.71 5.98 1.38
C LEU A 121 26.74 5.73 2.49
N ASN A 122 26.52 4.73 3.33
CA ASN A 122 27.46 4.37 4.39
C ASN A 122 28.79 3.88 3.83
N SER A 123 28.76 3.02 2.80
CA SER A 123 29.96 2.55 2.11
C SER A 123 30.74 3.72 1.51
N LEU A 124 30.06 4.61 0.80
CA LEU A 124 30.68 5.78 0.17
C LEU A 124 31.33 6.72 1.20
N LEU A 125 30.67 6.93 2.36
CA LEU A 125 31.21 7.72 3.46
C LEU A 125 32.54 7.15 3.99
N TRP A 126 32.63 5.83 4.14
CA TRP A 126 33.87 5.18 4.56
C TRP A 126 34.97 5.29 3.50
N SER A 127 34.64 5.13 2.22
CA SER A 127 35.60 5.28 1.12
C SER A 127 36.22 6.68 1.07
N TYR A 128 35.40 7.74 1.12
CA TYR A 128 35.91 9.11 1.10
C TYR A 128 36.75 9.44 2.34
N ARG A 129 36.40 8.90 3.51
CA ARG A 129 37.22 9.08 4.70
C ARG A 129 38.55 8.36 4.65
N ALA A 130 38.57 7.11 4.19
CA ALA A 130 39.80 6.37 4.01
C ALA A 130 40.72 7.10 3.01
N ALA A 131 40.19 7.50 1.86
CA ALA A 131 40.94 8.24 0.84
C ALA A 131 41.44 9.61 1.34
N SER A 132 40.66 10.32 2.17
CA SER A 132 41.09 11.59 2.75
C SER A 132 42.32 11.42 3.67
N VAL A 133 42.39 10.29 4.38
CA VAL A 133 43.51 9.98 5.28
C VAL A 133 44.70 9.38 4.51
N GLU A 134 44.46 8.48 3.57
CA GLU A 134 45.50 7.73 2.85
C GLU A 134 46.13 8.53 1.71
N GLU A 135 45.33 9.34 1.00
CA GLU A 135 45.78 10.11 -0.17
C GLU A 135 46.03 11.59 0.12
N ASP A 136 45.85 12.03 1.38
CA ASP A 136 45.96 13.43 1.84
C ASP A 136 45.16 14.41 0.95
N LYS A 137 43.97 13.98 0.54
CA LYS A 137 43.03 14.78 -0.26
C LYS A 137 41.90 15.31 0.60
N ASP A 138 41.48 16.54 0.35
CA ASP A 138 40.30 17.11 0.98
C ASP A 138 39.02 16.62 0.30
N TYR A 139 38.26 15.80 1.02
CA TYR A 139 36.92 15.32 0.64
C TYR A 139 35.84 15.82 1.62
N SER A 140 36.09 16.93 2.31
CA SER A 140 35.22 17.43 3.39
C SER A 140 33.81 17.76 2.89
N GLU A 141 33.65 18.21 1.65
CA GLU A 141 32.35 18.55 1.06
C GLU A 141 31.52 17.31 0.72
N GLU A 142 32.14 16.28 0.12
CA GLU A 142 31.51 15.01 -0.19
C GLU A 142 31.09 14.30 1.10
N ILE A 143 31.99 14.25 2.08
CA ILE A 143 31.70 13.68 3.41
C ILE A 143 30.51 14.39 4.06
N ARG A 144 30.47 15.74 4.00
CA ARG A 144 29.35 16.53 4.54
C ARG A 144 28.04 16.21 3.82
N SER A 145 28.08 16.13 2.49
CA SER A 145 26.92 15.83 1.65
C SER A 145 26.35 14.45 1.93
N ILE A 146 27.21 13.43 2.05
CA ILE A 146 26.79 12.05 2.37
C ILE A 146 26.18 11.97 3.77
N LYS A 147 26.77 12.66 4.76
CA LYS A 147 26.20 12.73 6.12
C LYS A 147 24.83 13.39 6.13
N GLN A 148 24.66 14.49 5.39
CA GLN A 148 23.37 15.13 5.23
C GLN A 148 22.36 14.19 4.59
N ALA A 149 22.73 13.48 3.51
CA ALA A 149 21.86 12.49 2.88
C ALA A 149 21.47 11.36 3.86
N LEU A 150 22.41 10.84 4.64
CA LEU A 150 22.11 9.84 5.67
C LEU A 150 21.16 10.38 6.75
N PHE A 151 21.30 11.65 7.14
CA PHE A 151 20.49 12.25 8.19
C PHE A 151 19.06 12.60 7.74
N HIS A 152 18.89 13.09 6.52
CA HIS A 152 17.61 13.57 6.01
C HIS A 152 16.75 12.47 5.38
N ASN A 153 17.34 11.34 4.96
CA ASN A 153 16.55 10.22 4.44
C ASN A 153 15.89 9.45 5.60
N HIS A 154 14.57 9.27 5.51
CA HIS A 154 13.80 8.49 6.46
C HIS A 154 13.91 7.00 6.16
N PHE A 155 15.00 6.37 6.59
CA PHE A 155 15.19 4.94 6.37
C PHE A 155 14.27 4.09 7.24
N THR A 156 13.50 3.22 6.58
CA THR A 156 12.61 2.25 7.20
C THR A 156 13.28 0.88 7.19
N ILE A 157 14.02 0.54 8.26
CA ILE A 157 14.89 -0.66 8.26
C ILE A 157 14.31 -1.82 9.10
N GLY A 158 13.29 -1.56 9.93
CA GLY A 158 12.70 -2.55 10.85
C GLY A 158 11.37 -3.17 10.38
N PRO A 159 11.00 -4.37 10.89
CA PRO A 159 9.75 -5.07 10.54
C PRO A 159 8.49 -4.30 10.92
N ARG A 160 8.56 -3.41 11.93
CA ARG A 160 7.47 -2.55 12.42
C ARG A 160 7.48 -1.11 11.88
N GLY A 161 8.29 -0.82 10.87
CA GLY A 161 8.44 0.57 10.41
C GLY A 161 9.25 1.44 11.38
N GLU A 162 10.12 0.82 12.17
CA GLU A 162 11.01 1.56 13.09
C GLU A 162 11.90 2.50 12.28
N HIS A 163 11.64 3.81 12.43
CA HIS A 163 12.49 4.87 11.94
C HIS A 163 13.74 4.93 12.81
N ARG A 164 14.92 4.86 12.20
CA ARG A 164 16.17 4.78 12.95
C ARG A 164 16.45 6.07 13.75
N SER A 165 16.15 6.01 15.04
CA SER A 165 16.95 6.64 16.10
C SER A 165 18.46 6.27 16.02
N ASN A 166 18.83 5.23 15.24
CA ASN A 166 20.19 4.73 15.10
C ASN A 166 21.08 5.45 14.06
N VAL A 167 20.56 6.33 13.19
CA VAL A 167 21.42 7.06 12.22
C VAL A 167 22.37 8.02 12.93
N LYS A 168 21.87 8.77 13.91
CA LYS A 168 22.71 9.64 14.76
C LYS A 168 23.83 8.87 15.45
N MET A 169 23.52 7.66 15.94
CA MET A 169 24.49 6.79 16.59
C MET A 169 25.56 6.31 15.59
N ILE A 170 25.15 5.89 14.39
CA ILE A 170 26.06 5.46 13.31
C ILE A 170 26.97 6.60 12.86
N LEU A 171 26.40 7.79 12.62
CA LEU A 171 27.19 8.98 12.29
C LEU A 171 28.19 9.33 13.39
N LYS A 172 27.81 9.19 14.67
CA LYS A 172 28.72 9.39 15.82
C LYS A 172 29.85 8.37 15.85
N TYR A 173 29.59 7.08 15.59
CA TYR A 173 30.63 6.05 15.52
C TYR A 173 31.58 6.28 14.35
N ILE A 174 31.02 6.66 13.19
CA ILE A 174 31.79 7.05 12.03
C ILE A 174 32.69 8.22 12.41
N ASP A 175 32.17 9.31 12.97
CA ASP A 175 32.96 10.47 13.45
C ASP A 175 34.10 10.13 14.40
N GLN A 176 33.97 9.06 15.17
CA GLN A 176 35.00 8.57 16.07
C GLN A 176 36.03 7.62 15.42
N GLY A 177 35.90 7.32 14.12
CA GLY A 177 36.74 6.36 13.41
C GLY A 177 36.50 4.90 13.83
N LYS A 178 35.42 4.61 14.55
CA LYS A 178 35.13 3.27 15.09
C LYS A 178 34.24 2.51 14.12
N LYS A 179 34.72 1.37 13.59
CA LYS A 179 33.87 0.45 12.81
C LYS A 179 32.81 -0.17 13.73
N PHE A 180 31.59 -0.32 13.22
CA PHE A 180 30.54 -1.06 13.91
C PHE A 180 30.99 -2.51 14.10
N ALA A 181 31.22 -2.94 15.34
CA ALA A 181 31.30 -4.35 15.67
C ALA A 181 29.90 -4.95 15.45
N LYS A 182 29.81 -6.02 14.65
CA LYS A 182 28.56 -6.78 14.48
C LYS A 182 28.07 -7.23 15.86
N ALA A 183 26.83 -6.85 16.20
CA ALA A 183 26.02 -7.53 17.21
C ALA A 183 25.13 -8.56 16.51
#